data_AF-A0AAN7ILA8-F1
#
_entry.id   AF-A0AAN7ILA8-F1
#
_cell.length_a   1.000
_cell.length_b   1.000
_cell.length_c   1.000
_cell.angle_alpha   90.00
_cell.angle_beta   90.00
_cell.angle_gamma   90.00
#
_symmetry.space_group_name_H-M   'P 1'
#
loop_
_entity.id
_entity.type
_entity.pdbx_description
1 polymer ?
#
loop_
_entity_poly.entity_id
_entity_poly.type
_entity_poly.pdbx_seq_one_letter_code
_entity_poly.pdbx_strand_id
1 'polypeptide(L)'
;MVILCVSSSVTFASSSASSRSYSSHMNSSSGIIKNPFVGFPLSLSKPSIRRISFPRFQVRCQDLSLIPKDQRWMFEDSEANGPDIWNKTWYPKAADHVNTDKPWYVVDATDKILGRLASTIAIYIRGKNLATYTPSVDMGAFVIVVNAEKVAVSGKKRTQKLYRRHSGRPGGMKVETFDQLQQRIPERIIEHAVRGMLPKGRLGRALFNHLKVYKGPDHPHEAQRPIELPIRDKRMQKER
;
A
#
# COMPACT_ATOMS: atom_id res chain seq x y z
N MET A 1 46.19 -22.85 38.74
CA MET A 1 46.33 -21.51 38.14
C MET A 1 44.92 -20.96 37.99
N VAL A 2 44.53 -20.13 38.96
CA VAL A 2 43.20 -19.49 39.10
C VAL A 2 43.18 -18.23 38.24
N ILE A 3 41.98 -17.79 37.85
CA ILE A 3 41.49 -16.42 37.50
C ILE A 3 40.50 -16.56 36.32
N LEU A 4 39.30 -16.00 36.24
CA LEU A 4 38.22 -15.56 37.15
C LEU A 4 37.08 -15.11 36.20
N CYS A 5 35.82 -15.33 36.59
CA CYS A 5 34.62 -14.82 35.89
C CYS A 5 34.61 -13.29 35.75
N VAL A 6 34.03 -12.77 34.66
CA VAL A 6 33.34 -11.46 34.69
C VAL A 6 32.04 -11.53 33.90
N SER A 7 30.94 -11.56 34.64
CA SER A 7 29.59 -11.20 34.24
C SER A 7 29.50 -9.68 34.07
N SER A 8 28.92 -9.18 32.98
CA SER A 8 28.59 -7.76 32.83
C SER A 8 27.12 -7.60 32.48
N SER A 9 26.30 -7.57 33.51
CA SER A 9 24.92 -7.08 33.48
C SER A 9 24.94 -5.55 33.45
N VAL A 10 24.41 -4.96 32.38
CA VAL A 10 24.20 -3.50 32.29
C VAL A 10 22.74 -3.21 32.62
N THR A 11 22.51 -2.75 33.84
CA THR A 11 21.30 -2.05 34.29
C THR A 11 21.48 -0.56 34.06
N PHE A 12 20.58 0.05 33.27
CA PHE A 12 20.36 1.50 33.29
C PHE A 12 18.98 1.79 33.86
N ALA A 13 18.97 2.54 34.96
CA ALA A 13 17.79 3.18 35.53
C ALA A 13 17.84 4.69 35.24
N SER A 14 16.68 5.35 35.46
CA SER A 14 16.37 6.79 35.30
C SER A 14 16.01 7.17 33.85
N SER A 15 14.91 7.87 33.54
CA SER A 15 14.29 8.97 34.28
C SER A 15 12.84 9.21 33.81
N SER A 16 12.03 9.68 34.74
CA SER A 16 10.71 10.30 34.60
C SER A 16 10.62 11.39 33.53
N ALA A 17 9.57 11.37 32.71
CA ALA A 17 9.12 12.54 31.95
C ALA A 17 7.59 12.53 31.75
N SER A 18 6.93 13.25 32.68
CA SER A 18 5.78 14.14 32.50
C SER A 18 4.81 13.92 31.33
N SER A 19 3.58 13.56 31.71
CA SER A 19 2.34 13.76 30.97
C SER A 19 2.11 15.23 30.62
N ARG A 20 1.96 15.55 29.32
CA ARG A 20 1.39 16.82 28.84
C ARG A 20 -0.12 16.66 28.63
N SER A 21 -0.90 17.14 29.59
CA SER A 21 -2.32 17.42 29.45
C SER A 21 -2.50 18.83 28.89
N TYR A 22 -3.14 18.94 27.72
CA TYR A 22 -3.55 20.20 27.12
C TYR A 22 -4.75 20.75 27.89
N SER A 23 -4.60 21.92 28.52
CA SER A 23 -5.71 22.68 29.12
C SER A 23 -6.34 23.59 28.06
N SER A 24 -7.62 23.42 27.78
CA SER A 24 -8.43 24.45 27.12
C SER A 24 -9.27 25.17 28.18
N HIS A 25 -8.88 26.41 28.46
CA HIS A 25 -9.74 27.43 29.04
C HIS A 25 -11.00 27.61 28.20
N MET A 26 -12.17 27.67 28.84
CA MET A 26 -13.27 28.53 28.41
C MET A 26 -14.01 29.03 29.64
N ASN A 27 -14.03 30.35 29.76
CA ASN A 27 -14.83 31.11 30.71
C ASN A 27 -16.32 30.96 30.36
N SER A 28 -17.17 30.81 31.38
CA SER A 28 -18.50 31.41 31.34
C SER A 28 -18.94 31.84 32.73
N SER A 29 -19.20 33.14 32.78
CA SER A 29 -19.84 33.93 33.81
C SER A 29 -21.23 33.42 34.20
N SER A 30 -21.57 33.62 35.48
CA SER A 30 -22.76 34.36 35.98
C SER A 30 -23.48 33.67 37.14
N GLY A 31 -23.89 34.49 38.13
CA GLY A 31 -25.04 34.21 38.99
C GLY A 31 -24.74 33.78 40.42
N ILE A 32 -24.38 34.74 41.28
CA ILE A 32 -24.58 34.61 42.73
C ILE A 32 -26.06 34.91 43.01
N ILE A 33 -26.83 33.91 43.44
CA ILE A 33 -28.13 34.13 44.08
C ILE A 33 -28.05 33.50 45.48
N LYS A 34 -28.17 34.36 46.49
CA LYS A 34 -28.27 34.00 47.91
C LYS A 34 -29.72 33.67 48.22
N ASN A 35 -30.03 32.44 48.61
CA ASN A 35 -31.27 32.10 49.33
C ASN A 35 -30.90 31.33 50.62
N PRO A 36 -31.39 31.73 51.80
CA PRO A 36 -31.15 31.03 53.05
C PRO A 36 -32.40 30.24 53.45
N PHE A 37 -32.48 28.93 53.15
CA PHE A 37 -33.36 28.02 53.88
C PHE A 37 -33.12 26.56 53.45
N VAL A 38 -32.79 25.72 54.45
CA VAL A 38 -32.97 24.26 54.56
C VAL A 38 -32.54 23.33 53.40
N GLY A 39 -31.70 22.36 53.75
CA GLY A 39 -31.84 20.99 53.25
C GLY A 39 -30.79 20.53 52.23
N PHE A 40 -29.76 19.83 52.73
CA PHE A 40 -28.98 18.77 52.07
C PHE A 40 -28.64 18.91 50.57
N PRO A 41 -27.35 19.08 50.20
CA PRO A 41 -26.92 18.73 48.86
C PRO A 41 -26.84 17.20 48.76
N LEU A 42 -27.80 16.57 48.08
CA LEU A 42 -27.60 15.24 47.51
C LEU A 42 -26.54 15.36 46.42
N SER A 43 -25.27 15.22 46.82
CA SER A 43 -24.18 14.91 45.91
C SER A 43 -24.48 13.56 45.25
N LEU A 44 -25.11 13.58 44.07
CA LEU A 44 -25.11 12.43 43.16
C LEU A 44 -23.69 12.29 42.58
N SER A 45 -22.75 11.83 43.41
CA SER A 45 -21.54 11.21 42.89
C SER A 45 -21.99 9.88 42.29
N LYS A 46 -22.27 9.85 40.99
CA LYS A 46 -22.39 8.59 40.25
C LYS A 46 -21.13 7.78 40.57
N PRO A 47 -21.24 6.54 41.10
CA PRO A 47 -20.07 5.72 41.30
C PRO A 47 -19.39 5.55 39.94
N SER A 48 -18.15 6.02 39.82
CA SER A 48 -17.28 5.68 38.71
C SER A 48 -17.01 4.19 38.83
N ILE A 49 -17.86 3.37 38.21
CA ILE A 49 -17.56 1.96 37.98
C ILE A 49 -16.37 1.97 37.02
N ARG A 50 -15.15 1.92 37.55
CA ARG A 50 -13.98 1.52 36.77
C ARG A 50 -14.30 0.11 36.28
N ARG A 51 -14.68 -0.01 35.00
CA ARG A 51 -14.77 -1.32 34.36
C ARG A 51 -13.42 -1.98 34.55
N ILE A 52 -13.37 -3.03 35.36
CA ILE A 52 -12.23 -3.93 35.42
C ILE A 52 -12.15 -4.52 34.02
N SER A 53 -11.28 -3.97 33.18
CA SER A 53 -10.96 -4.56 31.90
C SER A 53 -10.14 -5.81 32.20
N PHE A 54 -10.81 -6.95 32.34
CA PHE A 54 -10.12 -8.23 32.32
C PHE A 54 -9.30 -8.25 31.02
N PRO A 55 -7.97 -8.47 31.07
CA PRO A 55 -7.21 -8.64 29.85
C PRO A 55 -7.86 -9.80 29.11
N ARG A 56 -8.37 -9.53 27.91
CA ARG A 56 -8.96 -10.55 27.05
C ARG A 56 -7.89 -11.63 26.91
N PHE A 57 -8.16 -12.82 27.44
CA PHE A 57 -7.25 -13.95 27.41
C PHE A 57 -6.87 -14.19 25.95
N GLN A 58 -5.68 -13.72 25.57
CA GLN A 58 -5.23 -13.77 24.20
C GLN A 58 -4.45 -15.07 24.08
N VAL A 59 -5.12 -16.09 23.55
CA VAL A 59 -4.45 -17.35 23.18
C VAL A 59 -3.36 -16.98 22.17
N ARG A 60 -2.11 -16.99 22.61
CA ARG A 60 -0.95 -16.99 21.71
C ARG A 60 -0.90 -18.37 21.07
N CYS A 61 -1.61 -18.54 19.95
CA CYS A 61 -1.27 -19.62 19.03
C CYS A 61 0.16 -19.36 18.58
N GLN A 62 1.05 -20.30 18.83
CA GLN A 62 2.42 -20.24 18.33
C GLN A 62 2.37 -20.17 16.80
N ASP A 63 3.12 -19.21 16.25
CA ASP A 63 3.25 -19.04 14.82
C ASP A 63 3.84 -20.33 14.24
N LEU A 64 3.03 -21.06 13.46
CA LEU A 64 3.53 -22.11 12.57
C LEU A 64 4.68 -21.48 11.77
N SER A 65 5.87 -22.06 11.87
CA SER A 65 7.08 -21.58 11.20
C SER A 65 6.80 -21.37 9.71
N LEU A 66 6.74 -20.09 9.30
CA LEU A 66 6.48 -19.71 7.92
C LEU A 66 7.81 -19.75 7.17
N ILE A 67 8.01 -20.81 6.40
CA ILE A 67 9.24 -21.06 5.63
C ILE A 67 9.25 -20.19 4.36
N PRO A 68 10.37 -19.53 4.02
CA PRO A 68 10.51 -18.80 2.77
C PRO A 68 10.40 -19.73 1.55
N LYS A 69 9.68 -19.27 0.53
CA LYS A 69 9.19 -20.12 -0.58
C LYS A 69 10.27 -20.62 -1.55
N ASP A 70 11.41 -19.97 -1.58
CA ASP A 70 12.34 -20.05 -2.71
C ASP A 70 13.10 -21.38 -2.81
N GLN A 71 13.00 -22.26 -1.79
CA GLN A 71 13.63 -23.59 -1.75
C GLN A 71 12.75 -24.66 -1.07
N ARG A 72 11.43 -24.52 -1.14
CA ARG A 72 10.50 -25.44 -0.48
C ARG A 72 10.45 -26.80 -1.20
N TRP A 73 10.88 -27.88 -0.52
CA TRP A 73 10.71 -29.26 -0.98
C TRP A 73 9.22 -29.68 -0.95
N MET A 74 8.88 -30.85 -1.52
CA MET A 74 7.49 -31.29 -1.74
C MET A 74 6.63 -31.24 -0.47
N PHE A 75 7.18 -31.66 0.68
CA PHE A 75 6.59 -31.49 2.00
C PHE A 75 7.67 -31.57 3.09
N GLU A 76 7.38 -31.02 4.26
CA GLU A 76 8.17 -31.23 5.48
C GLU A 76 7.39 -32.14 6.44
N ASP A 77 8.09 -32.80 7.36
CA ASP A 77 7.49 -33.75 8.32
C ASP A 77 6.41 -33.09 9.19
N SER A 78 6.51 -31.78 9.41
CA SER A 78 5.51 -30.99 10.15
C SER A 78 4.18 -30.83 9.39
N GLU A 79 4.22 -30.88 8.06
CA GLU A 79 3.05 -30.69 7.19
C GLU A 79 2.42 -32.02 6.77
N ALA A 80 3.15 -33.13 6.92
CA ALA A 80 2.68 -34.47 6.57
C ALA A 80 1.40 -34.88 7.34
N ASN A 81 1.27 -34.46 8.60
CA ASN A 81 0.08 -34.70 9.41
C ASN A 81 -1.00 -33.60 9.28
N GLY A 82 -0.79 -32.64 8.37
CA GLY A 82 -1.66 -31.50 8.15
C GLY A 82 -2.86 -31.80 7.23
N PRO A 83 -3.66 -30.76 6.89
CA PRO A 83 -4.70 -30.89 5.90
C PRO A 83 -4.11 -31.19 4.51
N ASP A 84 -4.84 -31.95 3.69
CA ASP A 84 -4.43 -32.27 2.33
C ASP A 84 -4.37 -31.01 1.44
N ILE A 85 -3.14 -30.55 1.23
CA ILE A 85 -2.80 -29.41 0.37
C ILE A 85 -2.34 -29.83 -1.04
N TRP A 86 -1.98 -31.10 -1.24
CA TRP A 86 -1.40 -31.55 -2.51
C TRP A 86 -2.46 -31.98 -3.52
N ASN A 87 -3.55 -32.60 -3.07
CA ASN A 87 -4.64 -32.98 -3.98
C ASN A 87 -5.63 -31.82 -4.23
N LYS A 88 -5.47 -30.69 -3.53
CA LYS A 88 -6.30 -29.49 -3.69
C LYS A 88 -5.50 -28.37 -4.34
N THR A 89 -6.19 -27.48 -5.04
CA THR A 89 -5.55 -26.29 -5.59
C THR A 89 -5.00 -25.42 -4.48
N TRP A 90 -3.73 -25.08 -4.57
CA TRP A 90 -3.06 -24.19 -3.62
C TRP A 90 -3.73 -22.81 -3.59
N TYR A 91 -3.89 -22.26 -2.39
CA TYR A 91 -4.40 -20.91 -2.17
C TYR A 91 -3.45 -20.13 -1.23
N PRO A 92 -3.10 -18.87 -1.54
CA PRO A 92 -2.17 -18.10 -0.74
C PRO A 92 -2.73 -17.78 0.65
N LYS A 93 -1.88 -17.97 1.67
CA LYS A 93 -2.15 -17.59 3.05
C LYS A 93 -1.85 -16.10 3.27
N ALA A 94 -2.23 -15.55 4.43
CA ALA A 94 -2.01 -14.14 4.76
C ALA A 94 -0.53 -13.72 4.73
N ALA A 95 0.36 -14.62 5.15
CA ALA A 95 1.80 -14.40 5.13
C ALA A 95 2.38 -14.25 3.72
N ASP A 96 1.69 -14.78 2.70
CA ASP A 96 2.24 -14.90 1.35
C ASP A 96 2.25 -13.60 0.55
N HIS A 97 1.41 -12.65 0.94
CA HIS A 97 1.12 -11.44 0.17
C HIS A 97 1.26 -10.16 1.00
N VAL A 98 2.12 -10.21 2.02
CA VAL A 98 2.48 -9.04 2.81
C VAL A 98 3.11 -8.00 1.90
N ASN A 99 2.66 -6.74 2.01
CA ASN A 99 3.10 -5.68 1.09
C ASN A 99 4.59 -5.32 1.23
N THR A 100 5.19 -5.61 2.38
CA THR A 100 6.61 -5.32 2.67
C THR A 100 7.56 -6.12 1.77
N ASP A 101 7.19 -7.35 1.43
CA ASP A 101 8.09 -8.29 0.74
C ASP A 101 7.95 -8.22 -0.79
N LYS A 102 7.07 -7.35 -1.30
CA LYS A 102 6.79 -7.25 -2.73
C LYS A 102 7.98 -6.65 -3.48
N PRO A 103 8.34 -7.21 -4.65
CA PRO A 103 9.40 -6.64 -5.47
C PRO A 103 8.97 -5.30 -6.03
N TRP A 104 9.96 -4.42 -6.19
CA TRP A 104 9.80 -3.12 -6.84
C TRP A 104 10.47 -3.16 -8.19
N TYR A 105 9.77 -2.69 -9.21
CA TYR A 105 10.32 -2.55 -10.55
C TYR A 105 10.40 -1.09 -10.98
N VAL A 106 11.41 -0.76 -11.77
CA VAL A 106 11.54 0.54 -12.43
C VAL A 106 11.45 0.38 -13.94
N VAL A 107 10.78 1.33 -14.59
CA VAL A 107 10.65 1.40 -16.05
C VAL A 107 10.89 2.81 -16.54
N ASP A 108 11.85 2.95 -17.46
CA ASP A 108 11.98 4.16 -18.26
C ASP A 108 10.97 4.16 -19.42
N ALA A 109 10.09 5.15 -19.43
CA ALA A 109 9.07 5.30 -20.47
C ALA A 109 9.57 5.97 -21.76
N THR A 110 10.84 6.40 -21.80
CA THR A 110 11.42 7.12 -22.95
C THR A 110 11.35 6.30 -24.25
N ASP A 111 10.69 6.89 -25.26
CA ASP A 111 10.47 6.30 -26.60
C ASP A 111 9.78 4.90 -26.57
N LYS A 112 9.14 4.53 -25.45
CA LYS A 112 8.32 3.32 -25.34
C LYS A 112 6.90 3.56 -25.82
N ILE A 113 6.32 2.60 -26.54
CA ILE A 113 4.92 2.69 -27.01
C ILE A 113 3.96 2.50 -25.83
N LEU A 114 3.17 3.55 -25.52
CA LEU A 114 2.27 3.63 -24.37
C LEU A 114 1.45 2.36 -24.10
N GLY A 115 0.77 1.82 -25.12
CA GLY A 115 -0.13 0.68 -24.93
C GLY A 115 0.60 -0.63 -24.63
N ARG A 116 1.75 -0.86 -25.28
CA ARG A 116 2.57 -2.07 -25.08
C ARG A 116 3.23 -2.05 -23.70
N LEU A 117 3.75 -0.87 -23.34
CA LEU A 117 4.28 -0.59 -22.01
C LEU A 117 3.22 -0.84 -20.92
N ALA A 118 2.04 -0.24 -21.05
CA ALA A 118 0.96 -0.38 -20.06
C ALA A 118 0.50 -1.83 -19.87
N SER A 119 0.46 -2.63 -20.94
CA SER A 119 0.10 -4.05 -20.87
C SER A 119 1.10 -4.83 -20.02
N THR A 120 2.39 -4.59 -20.25
CA THR A 120 3.46 -5.23 -19.49
C THR A 120 3.36 -4.83 -18.01
N ILE A 121 3.24 -3.54 -17.72
CA ILE A 121 3.08 -3.03 -16.34
C ILE A 121 1.88 -3.68 -15.65
N ALA A 122 0.73 -3.80 -16.32
CA ALA A 122 -0.46 -4.41 -15.75
C ALA A 122 -0.28 -5.91 -15.42
N ILE A 123 0.51 -6.65 -16.21
CA ILE A 123 0.84 -8.07 -15.95
C ILE A 123 1.62 -8.20 -14.63
N TYR A 124 2.63 -7.36 -14.41
CA TYR A 124 3.47 -7.41 -13.20
C TYR A 124 2.73 -6.88 -11.95
N ILE A 125 1.98 -5.77 -12.06
CA ILE A 125 1.14 -5.30 -10.96
C ILE A 125 0.11 -6.34 -10.57
N ARG A 126 -0.39 -7.13 -11.54
CA ARG A 126 -1.36 -8.19 -11.26
C ARG A 126 -0.71 -9.47 -10.71
N GLY A 127 0.60 -9.64 -10.90
CA GLY A 127 1.32 -10.87 -10.54
C GLY A 127 1.06 -12.04 -11.49
N LYS A 128 0.58 -11.80 -12.71
CA LYS A 128 0.29 -12.87 -13.70
C LYS A 128 1.54 -13.61 -14.18
N ASN A 129 2.71 -13.02 -13.97
CA ASN A 129 4.01 -13.61 -14.27
C ASN A 129 4.46 -14.65 -13.22
N LEU A 130 3.83 -14.68 -12.04
CA LEU A 130 4.19 -15.60 -10.96
C LEU A 130 3.38 -16.89 -11.04
N ALA A 131 4.00 -18.02 -10.70
CA ALA A 131 3.30 -19.31 -10.59
C ALA A 131 2.27 -19.31 -9.44
N THR A 132 2.46 -18.47 -8.43
CA THR A 132 1.55 -18.30 -7.27
C THR A 132 0.37 -17.38 -7.56
N TYR A 133 0.09 -17.05 -8.82
CA TYR A 133 -0.99 -16.13 -9.19
C TYR A 133 -2.35 -16.64 -8.70
N THR A 134 -3.07 -15.79 -7.97
CA THR A 134 -4.44 -16.06 -7.52
C THR A 134 -5.33 -14.86 -7.84
N PRO A 135 -6.48 -15.03 -8.53
CA PRO A 135 -7.30 -13.89 -8.94
C PRO A 135 -7.90 -13.06 -7.79
N SER A 136 -8.18 -13.66 -6.64
CA SER A 136 -8.78 -12.95 -5.50
C SER A 136 -7.77 -12.19 -4.65
N VAL A 137 -6.47 -12.50 -4.78
CA VAL A 137 -5.40 -11.99 -3.90
C VAL A 137 -4.42 -11.16 -4.72
N ASP A 138 -3.74 -10.23 -4.04
CA ASP A 138 -2.70 -9.41 -4.66
C ASP A 138 -1.30 -9.98 -4.39
N MET A 139 -0.85 -10.81 -5.33
CA MET A 139 0.51 -11.37 -5.39
C MET A 139 1.44 -10.52 -6.26
N GLY A 140 1.02 -9.34 -6.70
CA GLY A 140 1.75 -8.56 -7.68
C GLY A 140 2.95 -7.79 -7.11
N ALA A 141 3.51 -6.94 -7.96
CA ALA A 141 4.66 -6.10 -7.65
C ALA A 141 4.30 -4.61 -7.64
N PHE A 142 5.19 -3.80 -7.08
CA PHE A 142 5.17 -2.35 -7.27
C PHE A 142 5.92 -1.99 -8.55
N VAL A 143 5.40 -1.01 -9.29
CA VAL A 143 6.04 -0.55 -10.54
C VAL A 143 6.15 0.96 -10.52
N ILE A 144 7.39 1.43 -10.64
CA ILE A 144 7.76 2.83 -10.80
C ILE A 144 7.99 3.09 -12.28
N VAL A 145 7.37 4.14 -12.79
CA VAL A 145 7.56 4.62 -14.16
C VAL A 145 8.20 6.00 -14.10
N VAL A 146 9.35 6.15 -14.75
CA VAL A 146 10.08 7.41 -14.90
C VAL A 146 10.00 7.92 -16.34
N ASN A 147 10.33 9.20 -16.54
CA ASN A 147 10.23 9.90 -17.82
C ASN A 147 8.85 9.78 -18.48
N ALA A 148 7.76 9.90 -17.70
CA ALA A 148 6.41 9.75 -18.23
C ALA A 148 6.07 10.74 -19.36
N GLU A 149 6.74 11.89 -19.40
CA GLU A 149 6.59 12.87 -20.48
C GLU A 149 7.19 12.43 -21.82
N LYS A 150 8.11 11.45 -21.85
CA LYS A 150 8.80 10.99 -23.06
C LYS A 150 8.17 9.75 -23.68
N VAL A 151 6.97 9.39 -23.24
CA VAL A 151 6.24 8.22 -23.76
C VAL A 151 5.86 8.42 -25.22
N ALA A 152 6.07 7.38 -26.02
CA ALA A 152 5.79 7.41 -27.45
C ALA A 152 4.38 6.89 -27.79
N VAL A 153 3.80 7.50 -28.83
CA VAL A 153 2.59 7.02 -29.50
C VAL A 153 2.84 6.90 -31.00
N SER A 154 2.15 5.96 -31.64
CA SER A 154 2.25 5.71 -33.09
C SER A 154 1.26 6.55 -33.90
N GLY A 155 1.62 6.86 -35.15
CA GLY A 155 0.76 7.58 -36.09
C GLY A 155 0.36 8.99 -35.63
N LYS A 156 -0.82 9.45 -36.06
CA LYS A 156 -1.38 10.79 -35.74
C LYS A 156 -2.07 10.86 -34.37
N LYS A 157 -1.85 9.87 -33.49
CA LYS A 157 -2.54 9.77 -32.18
C LYS A 157 -2.20 10.92 -31.24
N ARG A 158 -1.06 11.59 -31.42
CA ARG A 158 -0.67 12.74 -30.60
C ARG A 158 -1.68 13.88 -30.66
N THR A 159 -2.29 14.13 -31.83
CA THR A 159 -3.32 15.15 -32.02
C THR A 159 -4.73 14.57 -32.03
N GLN A 160 -4.91 13.34 -32.53
CA GLN A 160 -6.24 12.74 -32.71
C GLN A 160 -6.79 12.03 -31.47
N LYS A 161 -5.95 11.54 -30.54
CA LYS A 161 -6.42 10.82 -29.36
C LYS A 161 -7.03 11.81 -28.36
N LEU A 162 -8.30 11.60 -28.04
CA LEU A 162 -9.06 12.45 -27.12
C LEU A 162 -9.19 11.78 -25.74
N TYR A 163 -8.83 12.50 -24.69
CA TYR A 163 -9.13 12.18 -23.30
C TYR A 163 -10.38 12.96 -22.88
N ARG A 164 -11.41 12.24 -22.43
CA ARG A 164 -12.70 12.82 -22.05
C ARG A 164 -12.98 12.57 -20.59
N ARG A 165 -13.58 13.57 -19.94
CA ARG A 165 -14.15 13.44 -18.59
C ARG A 165 -15.43 14.27 -18.49
N HIS A 166 -16.31 13.88 -17.60
CA HIS A 166 -17.60 14.54 -17.41
C HIS A 166 -17.77 14.96 -15.96
N SER A 167 -18.39 16.11 -15.73
CA SER A 167 -18.67 16.61 -14.37
C SER A 167 -19.94 16.01 -13.75
N GLY A 168 -20.86 15.50 -14.56
CA GLY A 168 -22.19 15.05 -14.16
C GLY A 168 -23.32 16.03 -14.51
N ARG A 169 -23.00 17.30 -14.82
CA ARG A 169 -23.97 18.33 -15.25
C ARG A 169 -24.16 18.34 -16.77
N PRO A 170 -25.33 18.74 -17.31
CA PRO A 170 -25.50 18.92 -18.76
C PRO A 170 -24.48 19.92 -19.32
N GLY A 171 -23.93 19.63 -20.51
CA GLY A 171 -22.85 20.42 -21.13
C GLY A 171 -21.49 20.33 -20.43
N GLY A 172 -21.36 19.54 -19.36
CA GLY A 172 -20.16 19.47 -18.52
C GLY A 172 -19.04 18.55 -19.03
N MET A 173 -18.99 18.28 -20.34
CA MET A 173 -17.96 17.43 -20.96
C MET A 173 -16.68 18.23 -21.19
N LYS A 174 -15.54 17.70 -20.74
CA LYS A 174 -14.22 18.26 -20.99
C LYS A 174 -13.42 17.28 -21.83
N VAL A 175 -12.84 17.78 -22.92
CA VAL A 175 -12.07 17.00 -23.89
C VAL A 175 -10.69 17.63 -24.02
N GLU A 176 -9.66 16.81 -23.93
CA GLU A 176 -8.26 17.23 -24.07
C GLU A 176 -7.60 16.30 -25.11
N THR A 177 -6.77 16.83 -26.00
CA THR A 177 -5.94 15.99 -26.89
C THR A 177 -4.78 15.38 -26.10
N PHE A 178 -4.15 14.33 -26.64
CA PHE A 178 -2.99 13.71 -26.00
C PHE A 178 -1.86 14.72 -25.76
N ASP A 179 -1.55 15.58 -26.72
CA ASP A 179 -0.49 16.59 -26.59
C ASP A 179 -0.80 17.63 -25.50
N GLN A 180 -2.04 18.13 -25.45
CA GLN A 180 -2.49 19.06 -24.40
C GLN A 180 -2.39 18.42 -23.01
N LEU A 181 -2.79 17.15 -22.89
CA LEU A 181 -2.72 16.44 -21.62
C LEU A 181 -1.26 16.16 -21.21
N GLN A 182 -0.39 15.83 -22.17
CA GLN A 182 1.03 15.56 -21.94
C GLN A 182 1.78 16.80 -21.43
N GLN A 183 1.46 17.97 -21.96
CA GLN A 183 2.03 19.24 -21.48
C GLN A 183 1.54 19.59 -20.08
N ARG A 184 0.25 19.35 -19.78
CA ARG A 184 -0.34 19.72 -18.49
C ARG A 184 0.01 18.74 -17.36
N ILE A 185 -0.29 17.45 -17.53
CA ILE A 185 -0.14 16.39 -16.51
C ILE A 185 0.19 15.07 -17.24
N PRO A 186 1.46 14.83 -17.61
CA PRO A 186 1.86 13.65 -18.38
C PRO A 186 1.62 12.33 -17.64
N GLU A 187 1.69 12.31 -16.32
CA GLU A 187 1.52 11.11 -15.49
C GLU A 187 0.16 10.45 -15.71
N ARG A 188 -0.88 11.29 -15.86
CA ARG A 188 -2.26 10.85 -16.07
C ARG A 188 -2.43 10.00 -17.33
N ILE A 189 -1.58 10.17 -18.34
CA ILE A 189 -1.62 9.39 -19.58
C ILE A 189 -1.34 7.91 -19.30
N ILE A 190 -0.28 7.65 -18.54
CA ILE A 190 0.16 6.30 -18.19
C ILE A 190 -0.80 5.70 -17.16
N GLU A 191 -1.14 6.46 -16.12
CA GLU A 191 -2.12 6.05 -15.11
C GLU A 191 -3.45 5.62 -15.75
N HIS A 192 -3.98 6.44 -16.67
CA HIS A 192 -5.24 6.14 -17.34
C HIS A 192 -5.14 4.88 -18.22
N ALA A 193 -4.02 4.69 -18.92
CA ALA A 193 -3.81 3.50 -19.74
C ALA A 193 -3.73 2.22 -18.88
N VAL A 194 -2.91 2.23 -17.83
CA VAL A 194 -2.74 1.08 -16.91
C VAL A 194 -4.02 0.80 -16.13
N ARG A 195 -4.67 1.84 -15.59
CA ARG A 195 -5.97 1.70 -14.91
C ARG A 195 -7.02 1.08 -15.83
N GLY A 196 -6.96 1.34 -17.14
CA GLY A 196 -7.80 0.70 -18.14
C GLY A 196 -7.63 -0.82 -18.18
N MET A 197 -6.40 -1.32 -18.04
CA MET A 197 -6.03 -2.73 -18.15
C MET A 197 -6.15 -3.53 -16.84
N LEU A 198 -6.19 -2.85 -15.69
CA LEU A 198 -6.43 -3.49 -14.39
C LEU A 198 -7.91 -3.89 -14.19
N PRO A 199 -8.19 -4.93 -13.37
CA PRO A 199 -9.57 -5.34 -13.06
C PRO A 199 -10.36 -4.19 -12.43
N LYS A 200 -11.68 -4.18 -12.59
CA LYS A 200 -12.55 -3.17 -11.97
C LYS A 200 -13.13 -3.73 -10.68
N GLY A 201 -13.06 -2.97 -9.60
CA GLY A 201 -13.59 -3.39 -8.29
C GLY A 201 -12.71 -2.93 -7.15
N ARG A 202 -12.89 -3.54 -5.97
CA ARG A 202 -12.11 -3.23 -4.75
C ARG A 202 -10.64 -3.52 -4.96
N LEU A 203 -10.33 -4.75 -5.39
CA LEU A 203 -8.96 -5.20 -5.64
C LEU A 203 -8.27 -4.35 -6.72
N GLY A 204 -8.95 -4.07 -7.83
CA GLY A 204 -8.39 -3.24 -8.89
C GLY A 204 -8.00 -1.83 -8.48
N ARG A 205 -8.79 -1.21 -7.59
CA ARG A 205 -8.47 0.11 -7.03
C ARG A 205 -7.26 0.03 -6.09
N ALA A 206 -7.13 -1.03 -5.31
CA ALA A 206 -5.96 -1.27 -4.47
C ALA A 206 -4.69 -1.48 -5.32
N LEU A 207 -4.78 -2.33 -6.35
CA LEU A 207 -3.69 -2.59 -7.29
C LEU A 207 -3.21 -1.33 -8.02
N PHE A 208 -4.13 -0.41 -8.35
CA PHE A 208 -3.76 0.84 -8.99
C PHE A 208 -2.81 1.69 -8.12
N ASN A 209 -2.90 1.59 -6.80
CA ASN A 209 -2.01 2.32 -5.89
C ASN A 209 -0.56 1.80 -5.92
N HIS A 210 -0.33 0.62 -6.51
CA HIS A 210 1.01 0.02 -6.65
C HIS A 210 1.79 0.60 -7.83
N LEU A 211 1.11 1.31 -8.73
CA LEU A 211 1.73 2.09 -9.79
C LEU A 211 2.19 3.43 -9.22
N LYS A 212 3.48 3.74 -9.39
CA LYS A 212 4.06 5.06 -9.12
C LYS A 212 4.55 5.66 -10.43
N VAL A 213 4.12 6.87 -10.77
CA VAL A 213 4.46 7.52 -12.04
C VAL A 213 5.10 8.86 -11.75
N TYR A 214 6.25 9.11 -12.36
CA TYR A 214 7.00 10.36 -12.26
C TYR A 214 7.22 10.95 -13.64
N LYS A 215 7.06 12.27 -13.75
CA LYS A 215 7.33 13.01 -14.98
C LYS A 215 8.80 12.96 -15.38
N GLY A 216 9.70 13.21 -14.42
CA GLY A 216 11.15 13.27 -14.62
C GLY A 216 11.84 11.92 -14.58
N PRO A 217 13.18 11.91 -14.74
CA PRO A 217 13.98 10.69 -14.69
C PRO A 217 14.13 10.12 -13.26
N ASP A 218 14.02 10.98 -12.24
CA ASP A 218 14.32 10.62 -10.86
C ASP A 218 13.06 10.17 -10.09
N HIS A 219 13.26 9.31 -9.09
CA HIS A 219 12.23 8.86 -8.17
C HIS A 219 12.74 8.83 -6.72
N PRO A 220 11.90 9.12 -5.71
CA PRO A 220 12.30 9.12 -4.29
C PRO A 220 12.38 7.70 -3.66
N HIS A 221 12.22 6.64 -4.45
CA HIS A 221 12.05 5.26 -3.98
C HIS A 221 13.34 4.42 -4.02
N GLU A 222 14.47 5.03 -3.69
CA GLU A 222 15.77 4.34 -3.69
C GLU A 222 15.88 3.29 -2.56
N ALA A 223 15.26 3.55 -1.40
CA ALA A 223 15.27 2.65 -0.25
C ALA A 223 14.66 1.26 -0.56
N GLN A 224 13.76 1.19 -1.54
CA GLN A 224 13.08 -0.02 -1.95
C GLN A 224 13.91 -0.91 -2.89
N ARG A 225 15.10 -0.45 -3.33
CA ARG A 225 16.01 -1.18 -4.24
C ARG A 225 15.30 -1.73 -5.49
N PRO A 226 14.72 -0.86 -6.34
CA PRO A 226 13.96 -1.30 -7.50
C PRO A 226 14.84 -2.02 -8.53
N ILE A 227 14.27 -3.02 -9.18
CA ILE A 227 14.90 -3.83 -10.23
C ILE A 227 14.36 -3.36 -11.59
N GLU A 228 15.16 -3.44 -12.65
CA GLU A 228 14.65 -3.13 -13.99
C GLU A 228 13.56 -4.11 -14.42
N LEU A 229 12.48 -3.61 -15.03
CA LEU A 229 11.38 -4.45 -15.47
C LEU A 229 11.76 -5.30 -16.69
N PRO A 230 11.56 -6.63 -16.65
CA PRO A 230 11.83 -7.48 -17.81
C PRO A 230 10.80 -7.26 -18.92
N ILE A 231 11.27 -6.77 -20.07
CA ILE A 231 10.44 -6.52 -21.26
C ILE A 231 10.63 -7.66 -22.27
N ARG A 232 9.57 -8.42 -22.54
CA ARG A 232 9.57 -9.49 -23.55
C ARG A 232 9.14 -9.02 -24.95
N ASP A 233 8.37 -7.94 -25.05
CA ASP A 233 7.80 -7.47 -26.32
C ASP A 233 8.84 -6.69 -27.14
N LYS A 234 9.21 -7.26 -28.30
CA LYS A 234 10.19 -6.68 -29.22
C LYS A 234 9.73 -5.37 -29.86
N ARG A 235 8.41 -5.14 -29.99
CA ARG A 235 7.84 -3.97 -30.70
C ARG A 235 7.57 -2.80 -29.75
N MET A 236 8.11 -2.82 -28.54
CA MET A 236 7.84 -1.80 -27.52
C MET A 236 8.63 -0.52 -27.75
N GLN A 237 9.87 -0.62 -28.23
CA GLN A 237 10.69 0.55 -28.56
C GLN A 237 10.20 1.16 -29.86
N LYS A 238 10.00 2.48 -29.88
CA LYS A 238 9.78 3.22 -31.12
C LYS A 238 11.13 3.72 -31.61
N GLU A 239 11.67 3.05 -32.63
CA GLU A 239 12.77 3.60 -33.42
C GLU A 239 12.22 4.78 -34.24
N ARG A 240 12.99 5.87 -34.31
CA ARG A 240 12.61 7.09 -35.03
C ARG A 240 13.07 7.03 -36.47
#